data_AF-A0A8B7SWH7-F1
#
_entry.id   AF-A0A8B7SWH7-F1
#
_cell.length_a   1.000
_cell.length_b   1.000
_cell.length_c   1.000
_cell.angle_alpha   90.00
_cell.angle_beta   90.00
_cell.angle_gamma   90.00
#
_symmetry.space_group_name_H-M   'P 1'
#
loop_
_entity.id
_entity.type
_entity.pdbx_description
1 polymer ?
#
loop_
_entity_poly.entity_id
_entity_poly.type
_entity_poly.pdbx_seq_one_letter_code
_entity_poly.pdbx_strand_id
1 'polypeptide(L)'
;MMSFVSLLLVGILFPVIQAKQFTKCELSQVLKDMDGYGGITLPEWICTIFHNSGYDTQTVVNNNGKTEYGLFQINNRLWCRDNQMRQSRNICDISCDSE
;
A
#
# COMPACT_ATOMS: atom_id res chain seq x y z
N MET A 1 10.09 -15.75 37.67
CA MET A 1 9.42 -14.44 37.48
C MET A 1 10.12 -13.53 36.46
N MET A 2 11.44 -13.61 36.28
CA MET A 2 12.20 -12.76 35.32
C MET A 2 12.02 -13.08 33.82
N SER A 3 11.56 -14.27 33.44
CA SER A 3 11.45 -14.66 32.02
C SER A 3 10.28 -13.98 31.28
N PHE A 4 9.15 -13.78 31.99
CA PHE A 4 7.96 -13.15 31.40
C PHE A 4 8.15 -11.66 31.10
N VAL A 5 8.96 -10.97 31.92
CA VAL A 5 9.28 -9.54 31.72
C VAL A 5 10.11 -9.35 30.46
N SER A 6 11.09 -10.22 30.21
CA SER A 6 11.92 -10.16 29.00
C SER A 6 11.13 -10.45 27.72
N LEU A 7 10.18 -11.39 27.75
CA LEU A 7 9.30 -11.66 26.60
C LEU A 7 8.35 -10.50 26.28
N LEU A 8 7.81 -9.84 27.31
CA LEU A 8 6.97 -8.65 27.15
C LEU A 8 7.73 -7.47 26.52
N LEU A 9 9.00 -7.26 26.90
CA LEU A 9 9.83 -6.20 26.31
C LEU A 9 10.14 -6.44 24.82
N VAL A 10 10.30 -7.69 24.39
CA VAL A 10 10.59 -8.03 22.97
C VAL A 10 9.37 -7.76 22.07
N GLY A 11 8.14 -7.98 22.56
CA GLY A 11 6.92 -7.75 21.79
C GLY A 11 6.63 -6.28 21.47
N ILE A 12 7.17 -5.33 22.24
CA ILE A 12 6.97 -3.88 22.06
C ILE A 12 7.88 -3.32 20.95
N LEU A 13 8.97 -4.03 20.61
CA LEU A 13 10.00 -3.56 19.68
C LEU A 13 9.70 -3.86 18.20
N PHE A 14 8.69 -4.68 17.90
CA PHE A 14 8.31 -4.98 16.52
C PHE A 14 7.10 -4.13 16.12
N PRO A 15 7.27 -3.11 15.27
CA PRO A 15 6.12 -2.47 14.65
C PRO A 15 5.36 -3.55 13.86
N VAL A 16 4.09 -3.74 14.20
CA VAL A 16 3.21 -4.61 13.43
C VAL A 16 2.99 -3.93 12.08
N ILE A 17 3.69 -4.40 11.05
CA ILE A 17 3.38 -4.06 9.65
C ILE A 17 2.07 -4.77 9.36
N GLN A 18 0.97 -4.04 9.50
CA GLN A 18 -0.36 -4.64 9.42
C GLN A 18 -0.76 -4.78 7.95
N ALA A 19 -0.75 -6.02 7.44
CA ALA A 19 -1.43 -6.34 6.19
C ALA A 19 -2.91 -6.02 6.34
N LYS A 20 -3.44 -5.14 5.48
CA LYS A 20 -4.84 -4.76 5.53
C LYS A 20 -5.54 -5.11 4.23
N GLN A 21 -6.47 -6.04 4.34
CA GLN A 21 -7.49 -6.28 3.34
C GLN A 21 -8.71 -5.42 3.70
N PHE A 22 -9.05 -4.43 2.87
CA PHE A 22 -10.28 -3.67 3.08
C PHE A 22 -11.49 -4.41 2.50
N THR A 23 -12.64 -4.20 3.13
CA THR A 23 -13.94 -4.39 2.46
C THR A 23 -14.29 -3.17 1.61
N LYS A 24 -15.20 -3.35 0.65
CA LYS A 24 -15.68 -2.27 -0.23
C LYS A 24 -16.13 -1.03 0.55
N CYS A 25 -16.93 -1.21 1.60
CA CYS A 25 -17.50 -0.11 2.37
C CYS A 25 -16.46 0.61 3.23
N GLU A 26 -15.55 -0.13 3.87
CA GLU A 26 -14.46 0.48 4.63
C GLU A 26 -13.58 1.36 3.72
N LEU A 27 -13.23 0.85 2.54
CA LEU A 27 -12.43 1.63 1.61
C LEU A 27 -13.19 2.85 1.07
N SER A 28 -14.50 2.71 0.82
CA SER A 28 -15.34 3.85 0.40
C SER A 28 -15.39 4.95 1.46
N GLN A 29 -15.35 4.59 2.75
CA GLN A 29 -15.28 5.56 3.84
C GLN A 29 -13.91 6.24 3.90
N VAL A 30 -12.82 5.47 3.73
CA VAL A 30 -11.45 6.03 3.72
C VAL A 30 -11.24 6.98 2.54
N LEU A 31 -11.77 6.66 1.36
CA LEU A 31 -11.61 7.44 0.14
C LEU A 31 -12.71 8.48 -0.10
N LYS A 32 -13.56 8.76 0.89
CA LYS A 32 -14.72 9.63 0.70
C LYS A 32 -14.35 11.02 0.15
N ASP A 33 -13.23 11.58 0.57
CA ASP A 33 -12.78 12.92 0.16
C ASP A 33 -12.15 12.93 -1.24
N MET A 34 -11.93 11.75 -1.86
CA MET A 34 -11.45 11.62 -3.24
C MET A 34 -12.58 11.68 -4.27
N ASP A 35 -13.85 11.72 -3.84
CA ASP A 35 -14.98 11.79 -4.77
C ASP A 35 -14.92 13.06 -5.61
N GLY A 36 -14.83 12.89 -6.94
CA GLY A 36 -14.70 13.98 -7.90
C GLY A 36 -13.26 14.49 -8.09
N TYR A 37 -12.27 13.98 -7.36
CA TYR A 37 -10.87 14.35 -7.57
C TYR A 37 -10.43 13.93 -8.98
N GLY A 38 -9.91 14.88 -9.76
CA GLY A 38 -9.54 14.65 -11.16
C GLY A 38 -10.74 14.28 -12.06
N GLY A 39 -11.98 14.55 -11.63
CA GLY A 39 -13.19 14.15 -12.33
C GLY A 39 -13.56 12.67 -12.21
N ILE A 40 -12.88 11.91 -11.33
CA ILE A 40 -13.16 10.50 -11.08
C ILE A 40 -14.10 10.36 -9.88
N THR A 41 -15.19 9.61 -10.05
CA THR A 41 -16.17 9.40 -8.99
C THR A 41 -15.70 8.34 -7.98
N LEU A 42 -16.18 8.41 -6.75
CA LEU A 42 -15.86 7.42 -5.71
C LEU A 42 -16.16 5.97 -6.15
N PRO A 43 -17.30 5.64 -6.78
CA PRO A 43 -17.54 4.28 -7.28
C PRO A 43 -16.54 3.81 -8.32
N GLU A 44 -16.04 4.72 -9.18
CA GLU A 44 -14.98 4.40 -10.15
C GLU A 44 -13.67 4.08 -9.45
N TRP A 45 -13.25 4.89 -8.48
CA TRP A 45 -12.07 4.58 -7.65
C TRP A 45 -12.17 3.20 -7.01
N ILE A 46 -13.31 2.90 -6.38
CA ILE A 46 -13.53 1.62 -5.71
C ILE A 46 -13.50 0.45 -6.71
N CYS A 47 -14.11 0.61 -7.88
CA CYS A 47 -14.07 -0.40 -8.95
C CYS A 47 -12.63 -0.65 -9.44
N THR A 48 -11.88 0.42 -9.72
CA THR A 48 -10.50 0.32 -10.20
C THR A 48 -9.61 -0.37 -9.19
N ILE A 49 -9.69 0.00 -7.91
CA ILE A 49 -8.88 -0.62 -6.86
C ILE A 49 -9.23 -2.11 -6.69
N PHE A 50 -10.51 -2.48 -6.76
CA PHE A 50 -10.92 -3.89 -6.70
C PHE A 50 -10.22 -4.73 -7.77
N HIS A 51 -10.20 -4.25 -9.02
CA HIS A 51 -9.61 -4.99 -10.13
C HIS A 51 -8.08 -4.99 -10.12
N ASN A 52 -7.45 -4.01 -9.49
CA ASN A 52 -6.00 -3.89 -9.44
C ASN A 52 -5.37 -4.67 -8.28
N SER A 53 -5.94 -4.58 -7.09
CA SER A 53 -5.34 -5.13 -5.86
C SER A 53 -6.32 -5.96 -5.03
N GLY A 54 -7.58 -6.09 -5.46
CA GLY A 54 -8.59 -6.77 -4.67
C GLY A 54 -8.91 -6.08 -3.34
N TYR A 55 -8.49 -4.82 -3.15
CA TYR A 55 -8.49 -4.10 -1.87
C TYR A 55 -7.43 -4.50 -0.83
N ASP A 56 -6.39 -5.25 -1.26
CA ASP A 56 -5.27 -5.63 -0.39
C ASP A 56 -4.15 -4.57 -0.45
N THR A 57 -3.79 -3.99 0.70
CA THR A 57 -2.68 -3.02 0.79
C THR A 57 -1.31 -3.66 0.59
N GLN A 58 -1.18 -4.98 0.54
CA GLN A 58 0.09 -5.67 0.31
C GLN A 58 0.20 -6.33 -1.07
N THR A 59 -0.71 -6.03 -2.00
CA THR A 59 -0.59 -6.58 -3.35
C THR A 59 0.69 -6.10 -4.01
N VAL A 60 1.53 -7.05 -4.43
CA VAL A 60 2.74 -6.79 -5.21
C VAL A 60 2.68 -7.57 -6.52
N VAL A 61 2.73 -6.86 -7.65
CA VAL A 61 2.68 -7.46 -8.98
C VAL A 61 3.93 -7.10 -9.78
N ASN A 62 4.58 -8.10 -10.35
CA ASN A 62 5.66 -7.91 -11.31
C ASN A 62 5.10 -7.86 -12.73
N ASN A 63 5.37 -6.77 -13.44
CA ASN A 63 4.87 -6.54 -14.79
C ASN A 63 5.98 -6.04 -15.70
N ASN A 64 6.49 -6.91 -16.59
CA ASN A 64 7.47 -6.55 -17.62
C ASN A 64 8.70 -5.78 -17.10
N GLY A 65 9.27 -6.23 -15.97
CA GLY A 65 10.50 -5.66 -15.40
C GLY A 65 10.30 -4.40 -14.55
N LYS A 66 9.05 -4.01 -14.26
CA LYS A 66 8.70 -3.11 -13.16
C LYS A 66 7.85 -3.84 -12.13
N THR A 67 7.82 -3.32 -10.92
CA THR A 67 7.00 -3.84 -9.83
C THR A 67 5.99 -2.78 -9.42
N GLU A 68 4.75 -3.20 -9.21
CA GLU A 68 3.60 -2.40 -8.78
C GLU A 68 3.21 -2.79 -7.35
N TYR A 69 2.97 -1.78 -6.50
CA TYR A 69 2.85 -1.94 -5.06
C TYR A 69 1.51 -1.42 -4.53
N GLY A 70 1.02 -2.14 -3.53
CA GLY A 70 -0.03 -1.71 -2.62
C GLY A 70 -1.40 -1.55 -3.27
N LEU A 71 -2.25 -0.81 -2.58
CA LEU A 71 -3.67 -0.70 -2.93
C LEU A 71 -3.89 -0.13 -4.35
N PHE A 72 -3.07 0.85 -4.74
CA PHE A 72 -3.19 1.57 -6.00
C PHE A 72 -2.28 1.03 -7.12
N GLN A 73 -1.50 -0.02 -6.86
CA GLN A 73 -0.56 -0.60 -7.83
C GLN A 73 0.42 0.46 -8.40
N ILE A 74 1.03 1.24 -7.50
CA ILE A 74 2.00 2.29 -7.82
C ILE A 74 3.31 1.63 -8.23
N ASN A 75 3.87 1.98 -9.40
CA ASN A 75 5.09 1.33 -9.90
C ASN A 75 6.41 1.99 -9.49
N ASN A 76 7.43 1.14 -9.23
CA ASN A 76 8.80 1.55 -8.89
C ASN A 76 9.60 2.18 -10.04
N ARG A 77 9.10 2.15 -11.29
CA ARG A 77 9.82 2.76 -12.43
C ARG A 77 9.71 4.28 -12.43
N LEU A 78 8.56 4.81 -12.02
CA LEU A 78 8.26 6.24 -12.14
C LEU A 78 7.91 6.89 -10.79
N TRP A 79 7.13 6.22 -9.95
CA TRP A 79 6.41 6.88 -8.86
C TRP A 79 7.11 6.78 -7.52
N CYS A 80 7.50 5.57 -7.10
CA CYS A 80 8.19 5.31 -5.83
C CYS A 80 9.60 4.72 -6.08
N ARG A 81 10.43 4.67 -5.04
CA ARG A 81 11.77 4.07 -5.09
C ARG A 81 11.84 2.76 -4.31
N ASP A 82 12.44 1.75 -4.92
CA ASP A 82 12.81 0.50 -4.27
C ASP A 82 14.27 0.14 -4.60
N ASN A 83 14.73 -1.00 -4.09
CA ASN A 83 16.09 -1.48 -4.33
C ASN A 83 16.27 -2.15 -5.71
N GLN A 84 15.19 -2.56 -6.37
CA GLN A 84 15.24 -3.28 -7.64
C GLN A 84 15.42 -2.30 -8.82
N MET A 85 14.75 -1.15 -8.78
CA MET A 85 14.73 -0.18 -9.88
C MET A 85 15.50 1.11 -9.53
N ARG A 86 16.84 1.01 -9.53
CA ARG A 86 17.74 2.14 -9.19
C ARG A 86 17.56 3.39 -10.06
N GLN A 87 17.04 3.23 -11.28
CA GLN A 87 16.77 4.33 -12.22
C GLN A 87 15.39 4.97 -12.02
N SER A 88 14.67 4.64 -10.95
CA SER A 88 13.38 5.25 -10.63
C SER A 88 13.47 6.77 -10.58
N ARG A 89 12.49 7.44 -11.19
CA ARG A 89 12.34 8.89 -11.05
C ARG A 89 11.86 9.32 -9.67
N ASN A 90 11.18 8.42 -8.94
CA ASN A 90 10.63 8.67 -7.61
C ASN A 90 9.80 9.97 -7.52
N ILE A 91 8.80 10.14 -8.39
CA ILE A 91 8.00 11.39 -8.43
C ILE A 91 7.29 11.67 -7.11
N CYS A 92 6.84 10.62 -6.40
CA CYS A 92 6.17 10.75 -5.10
C CYS A 92 7.14 10.97 -3.94
N ASP A 93 8.45 10.94 -4.20
CA ASP A 93 9.54 11.08 -3.22
C ASP A 93 9.41 10.14 -1.99
N ILE A 94 9.08 8.87 -2.22
CA ILE A 94 8.80 7.89 -1.16
C ILE A 94 9.39 6.50 -1.48
N SER A 95 9.61 5.69 -0.43
CA SER A 95 9.93 4.27 -0.59
C SER A 95 8.69 3.47 -0.99
N CYS A 96 8.81 2.54 -1.93
CA CYS A 96 7.70 1.67 -2.31
C CYS A 96 7.21 0.76 -1.17
N ASP A 97 8.03 0.54 -0.13
CA ASP A 97 7.67 -0.25 1.05
C ASP A 97 6.74 0.51 2.02
N SER A 98 6.48 1.80 1.76
CA SER A 98 5.62 2.66 2.58
C SER A 98 4.17 2.74 2.07
N GLU A 99 3.87 2.05 0.96
CA GLU A 99 2.57 2.03 0.27
C GLU A 99 1.69 0.83 0.68
#